data_AF-A0A842TWP0-F1
#
_entry.id   AF-A0A842TWP0-F1
#
_cell.length_a   1.000
_cell.length_b   1.000
_cell.length_c   1.000
_cell.angle_alpha   90.00
_cell.angle_beta   90.00
_cell.angle_gamma   90.00
#
_symmetry.space_group_name_H-M   'P 1'
#
loop_
_entity.id
_entity.type
_entity.pdbx_description
1 polymer ?
#
loop_
_entity_poly.entity_id
_entity_poly.type
_entity_poly.pdbx_seq_one_letter_code
_entity_poly.pdbx_strand_id
1 'polypeptide(L)' 'MVLYKCTRCDWEGPEDVLVMVPICPDCTTGHHPSRRLLETIDKGVLNCPSCSWKGNDPLHEPECPKCGNQYLKEIT' A
#
# COMPACT_ATOMS: atom_id res chain seq x y z
N MET A 1 4.78 -18.99 12.06
CA MET A 1 4.84 -17.52 12.04
C MET A 1 5.13 -17.16 10.60
N VAL A 2 4.25 -16.40 9.95
CA VAL A 2 4.40 -16.05 8.54
C VAL A 2 5.51 -15.01 8.43
N LEU A 3 6.48 -15.24 7.54
CA LEU A 3 7.58 -14.31 7.27
C LEU A 3 7.49 -13.82 5.84
N TYR A 4 7.80 -12.54 5.65
CA TYR A 4 7.82 -11.89 4.36
C TYR A 4 9.24 -11.48 3.97
N LYS A 5 9.58 -11.67 2.70
CA LYS A 5 10.79 -11.19 2.07
C LYS A 5 10.48 -10.13 1.01
N CYS A 6 11.12 -8.98 1.12
CA CYS A 6 11.06 -7.95 0.08
C CYS A 6 11.86 -8.37 -1.16
N THR A 7 11.20 -8.37 -2.32
CA THR A 7 11.85 -8.75 -3.59
C THR A 7 12.85 -7.72 -4.13
N ARG A 8 12.92 -6.54 -3.51
CA ARG A 8 13.76 -5.42 -3.97
C ARG A 8 15.00 -5.18 -3.12
N CYS A 9 14.89 -5.34 -1.80
CA CYS A 9 15.98 -5.01 -0.86
C CYS A 9 16.33 -6.14 0.10
N ASP A 10 15.81 -7.35 -0.14
CA ASP A 10 16.05 -8.57 0.66
C ASP A 10 15.73 -8.44 2.16
N TRP A 11 14.95 -7.44 2.54
CA TRP A 11 14.45 -7.32 3.90
C TRP A 11 13.55 -8.51 4.22
N GLU A 12 13.76 -9.12 5.38
CA GLU A 12 12.96 -10.22 5.91
C GLU A 12 12.39 -9.84 7.26
N GLY A 13 11.12 -10.15 7.49
CA GLY A 13 10.48 -9.87 8.76
C GLY A 13 9.04 -10.37 8.85
N PRO A 14 8.44 -10.28 10.04
CA PRO A 14 7.07 -10.69 10.28
C PRO A 14 6.05 -9.73 9.64
N GLU A 15 4.82 -10.19 9.52
CA GLU A 15 3.72 -9.43 8.91
C GLU A 15 3.35 -8.15 9.69
N ASP A 16 3.47 -8.19 11.02
CA ASP A 16 3.07 -7.13 11.95
C ASP A 16 3.91 -5.84 11.82
N VAL A 17 5.10 -5.93 11.21
CA VAL A 17 5.98 -4.77 10.95
C VAL A 17 5.87 -4.23 9.53
N LEU A 18 4.99 -4.78 8.69
CA LEU A 18 4.73 -4.27 7.35
C LEU A 18 4.01 -2.91 7.41
N VAL A 19 4.27 -2.06 6.42
CA VAL A 19 3.62 -0.76 6.32
C VAL A 19 2.34 -0.93 5.52
N MET A 20 1.19 -0.75 6.18
CA MET A 20 -0.11 -0.79 5.50
C MET A 20 -0.40 0.57 4.86
N VAL A 21 -0.58 0.58 3.54
CA VAL A 21 -0.83 1.79 2.78
C VAL A 21 -2.22 1.79 2.16
N PRO A 22 -2.90 2.95 2.07
CA PRO A 22 -4.19 3.03 1.43
C PRO A 22 -4.03 2.96 -0.10
N ILE A 23 -4.83 2.11 -0.73
CA ILE A 23 -4.90 1.94 -2.18
C ILE A 23 -6.34 2.03 -2.67
N CYS A 24 -6.49 2.34 -3.95
CA CYS A 24 -7.80 2.44 -4.59
C CYS A 24 -8.49 1.06 -4.63
N PRO A 25 -9.73 0.92 -4.13
CA PRO A 25 -10.47 -0.34 -4.23
C PRO A 25 -10.80 -0.73 -5.67
N ASP A 26 -10.97 0.25 -6.58
CA ASP A 26 -11.43 -0.01 -7.94
C ASP A 26 -10.30 -0.46 -8.89
N CYS A 27 -9.10 0.12 -8.75
CA CYS A 27 -8.00 -0.08 -9.69
C CYS A 27 -6.67 -0.44 -9.02
N THR A 28 -6.69 -0.72 -7.71
CA THR A 28 -5.54 -1.12 -6.86
C THR A 28 -4.32 -0.20 -6.92
N THR A 29 -4.51 1.01 -7.46
CA THR A 29 -3.46 2.03 -7.51
C THR A 29 -3.28 2.65 -6.13
N GLY A 30 -2.03 2.82 -5.71
CA GLY A 30 -1.71 3.48 -4.45
C GLY A 30 -0.30 3.19 -3.96
N HIS A 31 0.32 2.10 -4.43
CA HIS A 31 1.66 1.70 -4.00
C HIS A 31 2.79 2.58 -4.52
N HIS A 32 2.65 3.11 -5.74
CA HIS A 32 3.66 4.00 -6.27
C HIS A 32 3.56 5.37 -5.57
N PRO A 33 4.66 5.96 -5.05
CA PRO A 33 4.61 7.23 -4.33
C PRO A 33 3.91 8.37 -5.09
N SER A 34 4.11 8.47 -6.41
CA SER A 34 3.45 9.48 -7.25
C SER A 34 1.99 9.18 -7.62
N ARG A 35 1.48 7.99 -7.25
CA ARG A 35 0.10 7.56 -7.49
C ARG A 35 -0.60 7.16 -6.19
N ARG A 36 -0.12 7.65 -5.05
CA ARG A 36 -0.83 7.54 -3.77
C ARG A 36 -2.21 8.19 -3.89
N LEU A 37 -3.17 7.67 -3.14
CA LEU A 37 -4.45 8.34 -2.99
C LEU A 37 -4.23 9.73 -2.39
N LEU A 38 -4.91 10.74 -2.92
CA LEU A 38 -4.74 12.12 -2.47
C LEU A 38 -5.92 12.50 -1.58
N GLU A 39 -5.63 13.17 -0.47
CA GLU A 39 -6.67 13.75 0.36
C GLU A 39 -7.31 14.94 -0.36
N THR A 40 -8.64 14.96 -0.41
CA THR A 40 -9.39 16.08 -0.97
C THR A 40 -9.54 17.21 0.07
N ILE A 41 -10.06 18.36 -0.37
CA ILE A 41 -10.39 19.48 0.54
C ILE A 41 -11.36 19.03 1.63
N ASP A 42 -12.27 18.10 1.28
CA ASP A 42 -13.14 17.42 2.23
C ASP A 42 -12.28 16.43 3.04
N LYS A 43 -11.96 16.79 4.30
CA LYS A 43 -11.13 15.97 5.20
C LYS A 43 -11.62 14.53 5.26
N GLY A 44 -10.69 13.59 5.12
CA GLY A 44 -10.98 12.15 5.18
C GLY A 44 -11.62 11.56 3.92
N VAL A 45 -11.82 12.36 2.87
CA VAL A 45 -12.16 11.82 1.55
C VAL A 45 -10.92 11.78 0.69
N LEU A 46 -10.61 10.58 0.21
CA LEU A 46 -9.50 10.30 -0.70
C LEU A 46 -10.00 10.28 -2.14
N ASN A 47 -9.15 10.68 -3.08
CA ASN A 47 -9.36 10.47 -4.50
C ASN A 47 -8.26 9.57 -5.09
N CYS A 48 -8.63 8.78 -6.10
CA CYS A 48 -7.65 8.03 -6.87
C CYS A 48 -7.08 8.92 -8.00
N PRO A 49 -5.75 9.02 -8.16
CA PRO A 49 -5.16 9.76 -9.27
C PRO A 49 -5.21 9.01 -10.61
N SER A 50 -5.62 7.73 -10.62
CA SER A 50 -5.62 6.87 -11.81
C SER A 50 -7.00 6.48 -12.33
N CYS A 51 -8.05 6.61 -11.52
CA CYS A 51 -9.43 6.38 -11.93
C CYS A 51 -10.37 7.40 -11.29
N SER A 52 -11.68 7.22 -11.44
CA SER A 52 -12.69 8.16 -10.93
C SER A 52 -13.13 7.89 -9.47
N TRP A 53 -12.48 6.97 -8.76
CA TRP A 53 -12.86 6.64 -7.38
C TRP A 53 -12.60 7.81 -6.42
N LYS A 54 -13.59 8.10 -5.56
CA LYS A 54 -13.53 9.05 -4.46
C LYS A 54 -14.31 8.47 -3.28
N GLY A 55 -13.68 8.33 -2.12
CA GLY A 55 -14.28 7.67 -0.96
C GLY A 55 -13.45 7.83 0.31
N ASN A 56 -13.98 7.35 1.44
CA ASN A 56 -13.30 7.36 2.74
C ASN A 56 -12.89 5.94 3.19
N ASP A 57 -13.12 4.95 2.33
CA ASP A 57 -12.95 3.52 2.54
C ASP A 57 -11.92 2.92 1.56
N PRO A 58 -10.63 3.33 1.62
CA PRO A 58 -9.61 2.71 0.79
C PRO A 58 -9.32 1.27 1.26
N LEU A 59 -8.85 0.43 0.33
CA LEU A 59 -8.23 -0.84 0.71
C LEU A 59 -6.85 -0.56 1.31
N HIS A 60 -6.36 -1.46 2.14
CA HIS A 60 -5.02 -1.36 2.71
C HIS A 60 -4.20 -2.58 2.32
N GLU A 61 -3.06 -2.34 1.70
CA GLU A 61 -2.13 -3.39 1.29
C GLU A 61 -0.74 -3.16 1.91
N PRO A 62 0.00 -4.24 2.20
CA PRO A 62 1.29 -4.14 2.85
C PRO A 62 2.41 -3.71 1.90
N GLU A 63 3.37 -2.97 2.42
CA GLU A 63 4.63 -2.62 1.77
C GLU A 63 5.83 -2.93 2.67
N CYS A 64 6.97 -3.14 2.02
CA CYS A 64 8.25 -3.30 2.71
C CYS A 64 8.55 -2.05 3.57
N PRO A 65 8.77 -2.20 4.90
CA PRO A 65 9.04 -1.06 5.79
C PRO A 65 10.38 -0.36 5.51
N LYS A 66 11.26 -0.98 4.73
CA LYS A 66 12.58 -0.42 4.39
C LYS A 66 12.58 0.40 3.10
N CYS A 67 11.82 -0.01 2.10
CA CYS A 67 11.91 0.61 0.76
C CYS A 67 10.56 0.89 0.09
N GLY A 68 9.43 0.66 0.77
CA GLY A 68 8.09 0.90 0.24
C GLY A 68 7.71 0.02 -0.95
N ASN A 69 8.34 -1.15 -1.08
CA ASN A 69 8.03 -2.08 -2.16
C ASN A 69 6.82 -2.94 -1.79
N GLN A 70 5.79 -2.93 -2.63
CA GLN A 70 4.57 -3.73 -2.46
C GLN A 70 4.80 -5.24 -2.68
N TYR A 71 5.85 -5.61 -3.40
CA TYR A 71 6.12 -7.00 -3.73
C TYR A 71 6.86 -7.69 -2.59
N LEU A 72 6.09 -8.36 -1.75
CA LEU A 72 6.55 -9.18 -0.64
C LEU A 72 6.27 -10.66 -0.96
N LYS A 73 7.25 -11.52 -0.70
CA LYS A 73 7.10 -12.97 -0.82
C LYS A 73 6.95 -13.58 0.55
N GLU A 74 5.92 -14.38 0.75
CA GLU A 74 5.87 -15.26 1.90
C GLU A 74 6.97 -16.32 1.80
N ILE A 75 7.71 -16.53 2.89
CA ILE A 75 8.84 -17.47 2.97
C ILE A 75 8.70 -18.46 4.14
N THR A 76 7.46 -18.64 4.64
CA THR A 76 7.11 -19.53 5.76
C THR A 76 7.42 -21.00 5.49
#